data_AF-A0A316PNY7-F1
#
_entry.id   AF-A0A316PNY7-F1
#
_cell.length_a   1.000
_cell.length_b   1.000
_cell.length_c   1.000
_cell.angle_alpha   90.00
_cell.angle_beta   90.00
_cell.angle_gamma   90.00
#
_symmetry.space_group_name_H-M   'P 1'
#
loop_
_entity.id
_entity.type
_entity.pdbx_description
1 polymer ?
#
loop_
_entity_poly.entity_id
_entity_poly.type
_entity_poly.pdbx_seq_one_letter_code
_entity_poly.pdbx_strand_id
1 'polypeptide(L)'
;MEKQMLIYSHQLDVLMQSEEKVKALRHDLENHLGELAFMAGNQNNEEIQKYIQDMGEYMQNQSELVSCGNKNLDSLLNYLLGQAKKKLNHVEYEVRVPSDLCISAFDLNVILGNLTENAIEAA
;
A
#
# COMPACT_ATOMS: atom_id res chain seq x y z
N MET A 1 33.48 1.18 -2.66
CA MET A 1 33.04 2.35 -3.46
C MET A 1 31.87 1.98 -4.37
N GLU A 2 32.00 1.02 -5.27
CA GLU A 2 30.90 0.58 -6.16
C GLU A 2 29.63 0.14 -5.41
N LYS A 3 29.79 -0.62 -4.32
CA LYS A 3 28.65 -1.06 -3.49
C LYS A 3 27.88 0.10 -2.83
N GLN A 4 28.56 1.19 -2.47
CA GLN A 4 27.91 2.40 -1.92
C GLN A 4 27.17 3.17 -3.02
N MET A 5 27.74 3.23 -4.23
CA MET A 5 27.12 3.89 -5.38
C MET A 5 25.83 3.17 -5.82
N LEU A 6 25.84 1.84 -5.80
CA LEU A 6 24.67 1.01 -6.09
C LEU A 6 23.54 1.20 -5.06
N ILE A 7 23.90 1.25 -3.77
CA ILE A 7 22.94 1.53 -2.69
C ILE A 7 22.30 2.92 -2.86
N TYR A 8 23.09 3.92 -3.23
CA TYR A 8 22.60 5.27 -3.45
C TYR A 8 21.68 5.39 -4.67
N SER A 9 21.98 4.66 -5.76
CA SER A 9 21.09 4.55 -6.92
C SER A 9 19.75 3.93 -6.54
N HIS A 10 19.77 2.83 -5.79
CA HIS A 10 18.55 2.19 -5.32
C HIS A 10 17.74 3.11 -4.39
N GLN A 11 18.40 3.90 -3.54
CA GLN A 11 17.72 4.90 -2.71
C GLN A 11 17.03 5.99 -3.54
N LEU A 12 17.68 6.47 -4.61
CA LEU A 12 17.10 7.44 -5.54
C LEU A 12 15.91 6.84 -6.30
N ASP A 13 16.03 5.60 -6.78
CA ASP A 13 14.94 4.92 -7.49
C ASP A 13 13.71 4.73 -6.58
N VAL A 14 13.92 4.33 -5.33
CA VAL A 14 12.84 4.20 -4.33
C VAL A 14 12.19 5.56 -4.04
N LEU A 15 12.98 6.64 -3.91
CA LEU A 15 12.46 8.00 -3.73
C LEU A 15 11.63 8.45 -4.93
N MET A 16 12.14 8.27 -6.15
CA MET A 16 11.44 8.61 -7.39
C MET A 16 10.13 7.83 -7.53
N GLN A 17 10.15 6.52 -7.27
CA GLN A 17 8.94 5.70 -7.27
C GLN A 17 7.92 6.17 -6.21
N SER A 18 8.38 6.64 -5.06
CA SER A 18 7.51 7.18 -4.02
C SER A 18 6.85 8.49 -4.47
N GLU A 19 7.60 9.39 -5.12
CA GLU A 19 7.06 10.64 -5.66
C GLU A 19 6.06 10.39 -6.79
N GLU A 20 6.35 9.45 -7.69
CA GLU A 20 5.43 9.06 -8.77
C GLU A 20 4.12 8.49 -8.21
N LYS A 21 4.19 7.64 -7.18
CA LYS A 21 3.00 7.12 -6.49
C LYS A 21 2.18 8.23 -5.84
N VAL A 22 2.84 9.17 -5.16
CA VAL A 22 2.16 10.33 -4.54
C VAL A 22 1.51 11.22 -5.62
N LYS A 23 2.18 11.42 -6.76
CA LYS A 23 1.65 12.18 -7.88
C LYS A 23 0.43 11.51 -8.51
N ALA A 24 0.47 10.19 -8.69
CA ALA A 24 -0.67 9.41 -9.19
C ALA A 24 -1.86 9.48 -8.23
N LEU A 25 -1.63 9.30 -6.92
CA LEU A 25 -2.66 9.42 -5.88
C LEU A 25 -3.31 10.81 -5.89
N ARG A 26 -2.51 11.87 -5.99
CA ARG A 26 -3.04 13.24 -6.07
C ARG A 26 -3.89 13.45 -7.33
N HIS A 27 -3.43 12.96 -8.47
CA HIS A 27 -4.17 13.06 -9.73
C HIS A 27 -5.53 12.34 -9.65
N ASP A 28 -5.55 11.14 -9.09
CA ASP A 28 -6.80 10.39 -8.92
C ASP A 28 -7.74 11.08 -7.93
N LEU A 29 -7.21 11.64 -6.84
CA LEU A 29 -7.99 12.43 -5.89
C LEU A 29 -8.59 13.69 -6.54
N GLU A 30 -7.81 14.41 -7.36
CA GLU A 30 -8.28 15.57 -8.12
C GLU A 30 -9.44 15.22 -9.05
N ASN A 31 -9.38 14.05 -9.72
CA ASN A 31 -10.47 13.56 -10.56
C ASN A 31 -11.73 13.23 -9.73
N HIS A 32 -11.59 12.48 -8.64
CA HIS A 32 -12.72 12.14 -7.76
C HIS A 32 -13.39 13.39 -7.17
N LEU A 33 -12.60 14.40 -6.77
CA LEU A 33 -13.13 15.68 -6.29
C LEU A 33 -13.86 16.46 -7.38
N GLY A 34 -13.38 16.41 -8.63
CA GLY A 34 -14.06 17.01 -9.77
C GLY A 34 -15.42 16.37 -10.05
N GLU A 35 -15.50 15.04 -9.97
CA GLU A 35 -16.74 14.29 -10.17
C GLU A 35 -17.76 14.56 -9.06
N LEU A 36 -17.31 14.62 -7.80
CA LEU A 36 -18.14 15.03 -6.67
C LEU A 36 -18.66 16.46 -6.82
N ALA A 37 -17.83 17.40 -7.28
CA ALA A 37 -18.25 18.79 -7.52
C ALA A 37 -19.30 18.89 -8.62
N PHE A 38 -19.18 18.08 -9.68
CA PHE A 38 -20.18 17.99 -10.75
C PHE A 38 -21.51 17.42 -10.25
N MET A 39 -21.48 16.33 -9.47
CA MET A 39 -22.68 15.72 -8.89
C MET A 39 -23.37 16.65 -7.89
N ALA A 40 -22.60 17.39 -7.09
CA ALA A 40 -23.12 18.41 -6.16
C ALA A 40 -23.86 19.54 -6.87
N GLY A 41 -23.38 19.95 -8.05
CA GLY A 41 -24.06 20.95 -8.90
C GLY A 41 -25.44 20.51 -9.39
N ASN A 42 -25.66 19.20 -9.52
CA ASN A 42 -26.93 18.61 -9.97
C ASN A 42 -27.91 18.29 -8.82
N GLN A 43 -27.58 18.66 -7.57
CA GLN A 43 -28.37 18.40 -6.34
C GLN A 43 -28.72 16.92 -6.11
N ASN A 44 -27.96 15.99 -6.69
CA ASN A 44 -28.24 14.56 -6.58
C ASN A 44 -27.53 13.93 -5.36
N ASN A 45 -28.03 14.24 -4.16
CA ASN A 45 -27.39 13.86 -2.91
C ASN A 45 -27.24 12.34 -2.69
N GLU A 46 -28.15 11.52 -3.24
CA GLU A 46 -28.06 10.06 -3.15
C GLU A 46 -26.89 9.50 -3.97
N GLU A 47 -26.66 10.06 -5.15
CA GLU A 47 -25.55 9.66 -6.04
C GLU A 47 -24.20 10.02 -5.42
N ILE A 48 -24.11 11.19 -4.77
CA ILE A 48 -22.92 11.64 -4.04
C ILE A 48 -22.62 10.70 -2.86
N GLN A 49 -23.63 10.33 -2.07
CA GLN A 49 -23.44 9.41 -0.95
C GLN A 49 -22.96 8.04 -1.41
N LYS A 50 -23.56 7.52 -2.49
CA LYS A 50 -23.15 6.25 -3.08
C LYS A 50 -21.71 6.30 -3.59
N TYR A 51 -21.35 7.36 -4.32
CA TYR A 51 -20.00 7.52 -4.85
C TYR A 51 -18.93 7.62 -3.75
N ILE A 52 -19.22 8.34 -2.65
CA ILE A 52 -18.33 8.41 -1.48
C ILE A 52 -18.18 7.04 -0.80
N GLN A 53 -19.27 6.27 -0.71
CA GLN A 53 -19.21 4.91 -0.16
C GLN A 53 -18.39 3.99 -1.06
N ASP A 54 -18.62 4.00 -2.38
CA ASP A 54 -17.87 3.21 -3.36
C ASP A 54 -16.37 3.58 -3.35
N MET A 55 -16.05 4.87 -3.20
CA MET A 55 -14.68 5.35 -3.03
C MET A 55 -14.05 4.84 -1.72
N GLY A 56 -14.79 4.88 -0.61
CA GLY A 56 -14.37 4.34 0.68
C GLY A 56 -14.12 2.83 0.64
N GLU A 57 -15.01 2.08 0.00
CA GLU A 57 -14.88 0.63 -0.19
C GLU A 57 -13.71 0.30 -1.13
N TYR A 58 -13.47 1.07 -2.19
CA TYR A 58 -12.30 0.93 -3.05
C TYR A 58 -10.99 1.18 -2.29
N MET A 59 -10.96 2.20 -1.41
CA MET A 59 -9.81 2.50 -0.57
C MET A 59 -9.59 1.46 0.55
N GLN A 60 -10.67 0.90 1.11
CA GLN A 60 -10.60 -0.18 2.10
C GLN A 60 -10.20 -1.52 1.48
N ASN A 61 -10.73 -1.87 0.31
CA ASN A 61 -10.42 -3.12 -0.40
C ASN A 61 -8.96 -3.21 -0.84
N GLN A 62 -8.21 -2.12 -0.79
CA GLN A 62 -6.78 -2.12 -1.05
C GLN A 62 -5.89 -2.35 0.20
N SER A 63 -6.41 -2.26 1.44
CA SER A 63 -5.53 -1.72 2.51
C SER A 63 -5.55 -2.31 3.92
N GLU A 64 -6.37 -3.31 4.31
CA GLU A 64 -6.25 -3.91 5.66
C GLU A 64 -6.43 -5.43 5.65
N LEU A 65 -5.34 -6.13 5.33
CA LEU A 65 -5.14 -7.56 5.59
C LEU A 65 -4.62 -7.78 7.02
N VAL A 66 -3.84 -6.83 7.56
CA VAL A 66 -3.21 -6.91 8.88
C VAL A 66 -3.36 -5.58 9.62
N SER A 67 -3.78 -5.68 10.89
CA SER A 67 -3.81 -4.58 11.86
C SER A 67 -3.33 -5.10 13.23
N CYS A 68 -2.03 -4.99 13.47
CA CYS A 68 -1.33 -5.42 14.69
C CYS A 68 -1.01 -4.25 15.64
N GLY A 69 -1.40 -3.02 15.28
CA GLY A 69 -1.23 -1.82 16.11
C GLY A 69 0.12 -1.11 15.93
N ASN A 70 1.02 -1.68 15.11
CA ASN A 70 2.23 -1.01 14.65
C ASN A 70 2.02 -0.57 13.20
N LYS A 71 1.68 0.71 13.01
CA LYS A 71 1.32 1.29 11.69
C LYS A 71 2.36 1.03 10.59
N ASN A 72 3.64 1.03 10.93
CA ASN A 72 4.71 0.76 9.97
C ASN A 72 4.71 -0.70 9.52
N LEU A 73 4.51 -1.62 10.46
CA LEU A 73 4.44 -3.05 10.18
C LEU A 73 3.15 -3.43 9.45
N ASP A 74 2.03 -2.84 9.85
CA ASP A 74 0.73 -3.02 9.20
C ASP A 74 0.83 -2.61 7.73
N SER A 75 1.38 -1.42 7.46
CA SER A 75 1.57 -0.93 6.09
C SER A 75 2.46 -1.85 5.25
N LEU A 76 3.55 -2.37 5.83
CA LEU A 76 4.47 -3.29 5.16
C LEU A 76 3.81 -4.64 4.85
N LEU A 77 3.12 -5.24 5.82
CA LEU A 77 2.46 -6.53 5.66
C LEU A 77 1.30 -6.46 4.67
N ASN A 78 0.52 -5.39 4.71
CA ASN A 78 -0.56 -5.14 3.75
C ASN A 78 -0.01 -5.04 2.31
N TYR A 79 1.10 -4.34 2.12
CA TYR A 79 1.77 -4.26 0.83
C TYR A 79 2.25 -5.63 0.33
N LEU A 80 2.96 -6.38 1.16
CA LEU A 80 3.55 -7.68 0.80
C LEU A 80 2.49 -8.76 0.54
N LEU A 81 1.49 -8.87 1.42
CA LEU A 81 0.38 -9.82 1.25
C LEU A 81 -0.50 -9.45 0.05
N GLY A 82 -0.67 -8.15 -0.23
CA GLY A 82 -1.34 -7.69 -1.43
C GLY A 82 -0.61 -8.12 -2.71
N GLN A 83 0.71 -8.08 -2.72
CA GLN A 83 1.54 -8.57 -3.83
C GLN A 83 1.42 -10.10 -3.99
N ALA A 84 1.48 -10.84 -2.88
CA ALA A 84 1.35 -12.29 -2.88
C ALA A 84 -0.03 -12.75 -3.40
N LYS A 85 -1.13 -12.16 -2.91
CA LYS A 85 -2.50 -12.48 -3.36
C LYS A 85 -2.75 -12.21 -4.84
N LYS A 86 -2.02 -11.28 -5.45
CA LYS A 86 -2.12 -10.99 -6.89
C LYS A 86 -1.40 -12.02 -7.76
N LYS A 87 -0.36 -12.67 -7.22
CA LYS A 87 0.51 -13.58 -7.98
C LYS A 87 0.29 -15.06 -7.65
N LEU A 88 -0.23 -15.37 -6.47
CA LEU A 88 -0.44 -16.72 -5.97
C LEU A 88 -1.93 -17.04 -5.89
N ASN A 89 -2.28 -18.28 -6.25
CA ASN A 89 -3.67 -18.75 -6.22
C ASN A 89 -4.19 -18.93 -4.77
N HIS A 90 -3.30 -19.15 -3.81
CA HIS A 90 -3.64 -19.33 -2.40
C HIS A 90 -2.57 -18.69 -1.51
N VAL A 91 -3.00 -17.89 -0.53
CA VAL A 91 -2.13 -17.23 0.44
C VAL A 91 -2.78 -17.31 1.82
N GLU A 92 -2.12 -18.03 2.73
CA GLU A 92 -2.48 -18.09 4.14
C GLU A 92 -1.45 -17.32 4.97
N TYR A 93 -1.92 -16.58 5.97
CA TYR A 93 -1.06 -15.82 6.87
C TYR A 93 -1.68 -15.73 8.27
N GLU A 94 -0.83 -15.73 9.28
CA GLU A 94 -1.18 -15.43 10.68
C GLU A 94 -0.13 -14.47 11.23
N VAL A 95 -0.59 -13.35 11.79
CA VAL A 95 0.29 -12.29 12.31
C VAL A 95 0.02 -12.08 13.78
N ARG A 96 1.04 -12.31 14.61
CA ARG A 96 1.03 -12.03 16.06
C ARG A 96 2.29 -11.29 16.43
N VAL A 97 2.16 -9.99 16.70
CA VAL A 97 3.31 -9.13 16.95
C VAL A 97 2.99 -8.18 18.10
N PRO A 98 3.92 -7.98 19.06
CA PRO A 98 3.76 -6.96 20.10
C PRO A 98 3.84 -5.55 19.49
N SER A 99 3.10 -4.61 20.08
CA SER A 99 3.09 -3.20 19.66
C SER A 99 4.48 -2.54 19.74
N ASP A 100 5.28 -2.92 20.75
CA ASP A 100 6.65 -2.43 20.97
C ASP A 100 7.71 -3.35 20.35
N LEU A 101 7.65 -3.50 19.02
CA LEU A 101 8.66 -4.28 18.30
C LEU A 101 9.97 -3.47 18.17
N CYS A 102 11.01 -3.85 18.91
CA CYS A 102 12.34 -3.23 18.85
C CYS A 102 13.18 -3.69 17.63
N ILE A 103 12.59 -3.66 16.44
CA ILE A 103 13.29 -3.93 15.17
C ILE A 103 13.07 -2.74 14.26
N SER A 104 14.11 -2.31 13.55
CA SER A 104 13.97 -1.18 12.63
C SER A 104 13.01 -1.55 11.49
N ALA A 105 12.21 -0.58 11.04
CA ALA A 105 11.32 -0.77 9.90
C ALA A 105 12.10 -1.16 8.63
N PHE A 106 13.36 -0.73 8.52
CA PHE A 106 14.25 -1.09 7.43
C PHE A 106 14.60 -2.59 7.44
N ASP A 107 15.03 -3.12 8.58
CA ASP A 107 15.37 -4.53 8.71
C ASP A 107 14.15 -5.43 8.48
N LEU A 108 12.98 -5.02 8.99
CA LEU A 108 11.72 -5.74 8.73
C LEU A 108 11.35 -5.75 7.25
N ASN A 109 11.54 -4.64 6.55
CA ASN A 109 11.27 -4.56 5.12
C ASN A 109 12.20 -5.49 4.34
N VAL A 110 13.50 -5.49 4.65
CA VAL A 110 14.47 -6.39 4.01
C VAL A 110 14.12 -7.85 4.27
N ILE A 111 13.82 -8.22 5.52
CA ILE A 111 13.54 -9.61 5.88
C ILE A 111 12.21 -10.07 5.24
N LEU A 112 11.12 -9.36 5.50
CA LEU A 112 9.79 -9.77 5.06
C LEU A 112 9.62 -9.64 3.54
N GLY A 113 10.25 -8.64 2.93
CA GLY A 113 10.28 -8.47 1.48
C GLY A 113 10.93 -9.67 0.80
N ASN A 114 12.16 -10.02 1.19
CA ASN A 114 12.88 -11.15 0.62
C ASN A 114 12.14 -12.48 0.84
N LEU A 115 11.56 -12.69 2.03
CA LEU A 115 10.80 -13.92 2.32
C LEU A 115 9.53 -14.03 1.47
N THR A 116 8.81 -12.91 1.28
CA THR A 116 7.61 -12.87 0.46
C THR A 116 7.95 -13.09 -1.01
N GLU A 117 9.01 -12.47 -1.51
CA GLU A 117 9.48 -12.64 -2.88
C GLU A 117 9.90 -14.08 -3.15
N ASN A 118 10.70 -14.67 -2.27
CA ASN A 118 11.07 -16.09 -2.36
C ASN A 118 9.85 -17.03 -2.37
N ALA A 119 8.84 -16.74 -1.55
CA ALA A 119 7.61 -17.53 -1.51
C ALA A 119 6.79 -17.41 -2.81
N ILE A 120 6.81 -16.23 -3.44
CA ILE A 120 6.16 -16.00 -4.73
C ILE A 120 6.93 -16.70 -5.87
N GLU A 121 8.26 -16.65 -5.87
CA GLU A 121 9.10 -17.26 -6.91
C GLU A 121 9.09 -18.79 -6.88
N ALA A 122 8.92 -19.39 -5.69
CA ALA A 122 8.97 -20.83 -5.50
C ALA A 122 7.65 -21.58 -5.75
N ALA A 123 6.54 -20.86 -5.93
CA ALA A 123 5.19 -21.42 -6.11
C ALA A 123 4.87 -21.72 -7.58
#